data_AF-A0A563E157-F1
#
_entry.id   AF-A0A563E157-F1
#
_cell.length_a   1.000
_cell.length_b   1.000
_cell.length_c   1.000
_cell.angle_alpha   90.00
_cell.angle_beta   90.00
_cell.angle_gamma   90.00
#
_symmetry.space_group_name_H-M   'P 1'
#
loop_
_entity.id
_entity.type
_entity.pdbx_description
1 polymer ?
#
loop_
_entity_poly.entity_id
_entity_poly.type
_entity_poly.pdbx_seq_one_letter_code
_entity_poly.pdbx_strand_id
1 'polypeptide(L)'
;MSESALIEEDAVVTTPMSAAPRDGLREVDIRLVDWHEQVQPLRLAAVMESVLEIGVREPVQVARRGDRFMVLDGAHRARAAQALGQRTLQCRLIDLPDDAPVDGWIHRLPGQLPLDAVALREDGAGRVVALVSDGGGTRDLRAPLANDGSYFAALHTLSRLYRNTPYERVEAGDPATSVGTEIGWVMPTWGTICELVEDYGLLPAGVTRLSRYLP
;
A
#
# COMPACT_ATOMS: atom_id res chain seq x y z
N MET A 1 3.43 15.90 -68.46
CA MET A 1 3.13 14.45 -68.41
C MET A 1 4.47 13.74 -68.30
N SER A 2 4.90 13.09 -67.23
CA SER A 2 4.21 12.68 -65.99
C SER A 2 5.24 12.56 -64.88
N GLU A 3 4.76 12.84 -63.66
CA GLU A 3 5.34 12.48 -62.36
C GLU A 3 5.66 10.98 -62.21
N SER A 4 6.69 10.69 -61.41
CA SER A 4 6.73 9.63 -60.38
C SER A 4 8.11 9.74 -59.68
N ALA A 5 8.21 10.51 -58.59
CA ALA A 5 7.94 10.09 -57.20
C ALA A 5 9.01 9.12 -56.67
N LEU A 6 10.04 9.72 -56.06
CA LEU A 6 10.98 9.06 -55.15
C LEU A 6 10.22 8.72 -53.87
N ILE A 7 10.20 7.45 -53.48
CA ILE A 7 9.74 7.02 -52.17
C ILE A 7 10.93 7.17 -51.23
N GLU A 8 10.89 8.20 -50.37
CA GLU A 8 11.73 8.27 -49.17
C GLU A 8 11.19 7.24 -48.16
N GLU A 9 12.00 6.24 -47.83
CA GLU A 9 11.71 5.34 -46.72
C GLU A 9 11.86 6.14 -45.41
N ASP A 10 10.73 6.30 -44.71
CA ASP A 10 10.66 6.83 -43.35
C ASP A 10 11.63 6.08 -42.44
N ALA A 11 12.75 6.72 -42.12
CA ALA A 11 13.61 6.30 -41.03
C ALA A 11 12.79 6.36 -39.73
N VAL A 12 12.48 5.19 -39.17
CA VAL A 12 11.92 5.04 -37.84
C VAL A 12 12.82 5.81 -36.87
N VAL A 13 12.32 6.96 -36.39
CA VAL A 13 12.93 7.71 -35.30
C VAL A 13 12.78 6.86 -34.03
N THR A 14 13.75 5.99 -33.79
CA THR A 14 13.93 5.38 -32.49
C THR A 14 14.45 6.48 -31.56
N THR A 15 13.55 7.14 -30.85
CA THR A 15 13.92 8.02 -29.74
C THR A 15 14.73 7.18 -28.74
N PRO A 16 15.99 7.50 -28.46
CA PRO A 16 16.75 6.75 -27.47
C PRO A 16 16.08 6.94 -26.10
N MET A 17 15.84 5.81 -25.44
CA MET A 17 15.45 5.74 -24.04
C MET A 17 16.47 6.57 -23.24
N SER A 18 16.04 7.75 -22.80
CA SER A 18 16.88 8.73 -22.10
C SER A 18 17.62 8.07 -20.94
N ALA A 19 18.90 8.43 -20.79
CA ALA A 19 19.79 7.93 -19.75
C ALA A 19 19.11 7.94 -18.38
N ALA A 20 19.23 6.83 -17.64
CA ALA A 20 18.65 6.68 -16.30
C ALA A 20 19.03 7.87 -15.40
N PRO A 21 18.07 8.68 -14.91
CA PRO A 21 18.38 9.74 -13.97
C PRO A 21 18.94 9.17 -12.67
N ARG A 22 19.87 9.93 -12.09
CA ARG A 22 20.84 9.56 -11.05
C ARG A 22 20.23 9.37 -9.64
N ASP A 23 18.91 9.44 -9.52
CA ASP A 23 18.14 9.48 -8.27
C ASP A 23 16.96 8.47 -8.25
N GLY A 24 16.84 7.62 -9.28
CA GLY A 24 15.76 6.64 -9.39
C GLY A 24 14.39 7.23 -9.73
N LEU A 25 14.30 8.54 -10.04
CA LEU A 25 13.06 9.18 -10.45
C LEU A 25 12.68 8.82 -11.88
N ARG A 26 11.38 8.66 -12.14
CA ARG A 26 10.81 8.36 -13.46
C ARG A 26 9.43 9.00 -13.56
N GLU A 27 9.13 9.54 -14.73
CA GLU A 27 7.75 9.81 -15.08
C GLU A 27 7.08 8.50 -15.52
N VAL A 28 5.95 8.15 -14.90
CA VAL A 28 5.24 6.89 -15.12
C VAL A 28 3.81 7.20 -15.56
N ASP A 29 3.33 6.51 -16.59
CA ASP A 29 1.91 6.55 -16.98
C ASP A 29 1.05 6.02 -15.84
N ILE A 30 0.10 6.83 -15.38
CA ILE A 30 -0.72 6.50 -14.21
C ILE A 30 -1.55 5.23 -14.40
N ARG A 31 -1.81 4.81 -15.65
CA ARG A 31 -2.54 3.57 -15.98
C ARG A 31 -1.73 2.31 -15.71
N LEU A 32 -0.41 2.45 -15.54
CA LEU A 32 0.51 1.38 -15.16
C LEU A 32 0.73 1.32 -13.64
N VAL A 33 0.09 2.21 -12.88
CA VAL A 33 0.22 2.27 -11.42
C VAL A 33 -0.94 1.54 -10.76
N ASP A 34 -0.60 0.65 -9.82
CA ASP A 34 -1.52 -0.12 -9.00
C ASP A 34 -1.32 0.21 -7.51
N TRP A 35 -2.30 -0.19 -6.69
CA TRP A 35 -2.32 0.05 -5.26
C TRP A 35 -2.35 -1.28 -4.53
N HIS A 36 -1.65 -1.39 -3.41
CA HIS A 36 -1.73 -2.56 -2.54
C HIS A 36 -2.71 -2.36 -1.38
N GLU A 37 -3.03 -1.11 -1.04
CA GLU A 37 -3.91 -0.76 0.07
C GLU A 37 -5.01 0.22 -0.33
N GLN A 38 -6.09 0.22 0.45
CA GLN A 38 -7.15 1.22 0.37
C GLN A 38 -6.64 2.60 0.78
N VAL A 39 -7.27 3.65 0.26
CA VAL A 39 -7.08 5.02 0.73
C VAL A 39 -8.26 5.46 1.59
N GLN A 40 -7.96 6.14 2.69
CA GLN A 40 -8.99 6.75 3.55
C GLN A 40 -9.70 7.91 2.81
N PRO A 41 -11.04 7.89 2.65
CA PRO A 41 -11.76 8.87 1.83
C PRO A 41 -11.60 10.33 2.28
N LEU A 42 -11.70 10.61 3.58
CA LEU A 42 -11.56 11.99 4.08
C LEU A 42 -10.15 12.54 3.84
N ARG A 43 -9.13 11.72 4.05
CA ARG A 43 -7.74 12.08 3.75
C ARG A 43 -7.53 12.27 2.24
N LEU A 44 -8.18 11.46 1.41
CA LEU A 44 -8.12 11.62 -0.05
C LEU A 44 -8.70 12.97 -0.49
N ALA A 45 -9.86 13.38 0.04
CA ALA A 45 -10.47 14.67 -0.29
C ALA A 45 -9.53 15.85 0.02
N ALA A 46 -8.94 15.87 1.22
CA ALA A 46 -7.97 16.90 1.61
C ALA A 46 -6.71 16.89 0.70
N VAL A 47 -6.21 15.71 0.34
CA VAL A 47 -5.06 15.60 -0.58
C VAL A 47 -5.43 16.04 -2.00
N MET A 48 -6.66 15.78 -2.46
CA MET A 48 -7.12 16.25 -3.77
C MET A 48 -7.17 17.77 -3.87
N GLU A 49 -7.63 18.46 -2.82
CA GLU A 49 -7.60 19.93 -2.78
C GLU A 49 -6.18 20.47 -2.92
N SER A 50 -5.22 19.89 -2.18
CA SER A 50 -3.82 20.26 -2.28
C SER A 50 -3.23 19.95 -3.67
N VAL A 51 -3.48 18.77 -4.22
CA VAL A 51 -2.95 18.38 -5.55
C VAL A 51 -3.54 19.25 -6.66
N LEU A 52 -4.78 19.72 -6.52
CA LEU A 52 -5.39 20.65 -7.48
C LEU A 52 -4.66 22.00 -7.50
N GLU A 53 -4.23 22.49 -6.33
CA GLU A 53 -3.57 23.79 -6.19
C GLU A 53 -2.09 23.76 -6.63
N ILE A 54 -1.34 22.76 -6.18
CA ILE A 54 0.13 22.73 -6.31
C ILE A 54 0.69 21.49 -7.03
N GLY A 55 -0.18 20.60 -7.52
CA GLY A 55 0.22 19.32 -8.10
C GLY A 55 0.80 18.33 -7.07
N VAL A 56 1.27 17.19 -7.56
CA VAL A 56 2.01 16.22 -6.73
C VAL A 56 3.46 16.69 -6.61
N ARG A 57 3.82 17.27 -5.46
CA ARG A 57 5.18 17.78 -5.24
C ARG A 57 6.20 16.72 -4.84
N GLU A 58 5.75 15.74 -4.05
CA GLU A 58 6.59 14.64 -3.61
C GLU A 58 6.41 13.42 -4.52
N PRO A 59 7.50 12.85 -5.06
CA PRO A 59 7.41 11.64 -5.87
C PRO A 59 6.65 10.51 -5.15
N VAL A 60 5.86 9.78 -5.92
CA VAL A 60 5.21 8.55 -5.43
C VAL A 60 6.25 7.44 -5.40
N GLN A 61 6.40 6.75 -4.27
CA GLN A 61 7.36 5.65 -4.16
C GLN A 61 6.68 4.39 -4.69
N VAL A 62 7.31 3.71 -5.65
CA VAL A 62 6.72 2.53 -6.29
C VAL A 62 7.75 1.40 -6.44
N ALA A 63 7.30 0.16 -6.33
CA ALA A 63 8.06 -1.02 -6.73
C ALA A 63 7.58 -1.51 -8.10
N ARG A 64 8.49 -2.07 -8.90
CA ARG A 64 8.10 -2.73 -10.16
C ARG A 64 7.46 -4.08 -9.87
N ARG A 65 6.33 -4.39 -10.53
CA ARG A 65 5.66 -5.70 -10.51
C ARG A 65 5.32 -6.08 -11.95
N GLY A 66 6.16 -6.92 -12.56
CA GLY A 66 6.08 -7.22 -14.00
C GLY A 66 6.25 -5.96 -14.85
N ASP A 67 5.21 -5.63 -15.64
CA ASP A 67 5.15 -4.44 -16.50
C ASP A 67 4.40 -3.26 -15.85
N ARG A 68 4.05 -3.39 -14.56
CA ARG A 68 3.29 -2.41 -13.78
C ARG A 68 4.10 -1.93 -12.57
N PHE A 69 3.56 -0.93 -11.87
CA PHE A 69 4.19 -0.31 -10.71
C PHE A 69 3.21 -0.31 -9.53
N MET A 70 3.61 -0.91 -8.42
CA MET A 70 2.81 -0.97 -7.21
C MET A 70 3.22 0.18 -6.26
N VAL A 71 2.27 0.99 -5.82
CA VAL A 71 2.54 2.09 -4.88
C VAL A 71 2.97 1.54 -3.52
N LEU A 72 4.08 2.06 -2.99
CA LEU A 72 4.61 1.78 -1.65
C LEU A 72 4.32 2.92 -0.67
N ASP A 73 4.49 4.17 -1.14
CA ASP A 73 4.14 5.38 -0.40
C ASP A 73 3.57 6.45 -1.35
N GLY A 74 2.66 7.26 -0.82
CA GLY A 74 1.96 8.27 -1.60
C GLY A 74 0.68 7.75 -2.25
N ALA A 75 0.05 6.70 -1.70
CA ALA A 75 -1.22 6.15 -2.20
C ALA A 75 -2.29 7.23 -2.39
N HIS A 76 -2.48 8.12 -1.40
CA HIS A 76 -3.40 9.26 -1.52
C HIS A 76 -2.98 10.26 -2.61
N ARG A 77 -1.68 10.56 -2.76
CA ARG A 77 -1.16 11.47 -3.80
C ARG A 77 -1.42 10.91 -5.20
N ALA A 78 -1.09 9.64 -5.42
CA ALA A 78 -1.33 8.95 -6.67
C ALA A 78 -2.82 8.87 -7.01
N ARG A 79 -3.67 8.54 -6.01
CA ARG A 79 -5.12 8.44 -6.22
C ARG A 79 -5.76 9.80 -6.49
N ALA A 80 -5.30 10.85 -5.82
CA ALA A 80 -5.75 12.22 -6.07
C ALA A 80 -5.41 12.67 -7.49
N ALA A 81 -4.15 12.48 -7.92
CA ALA A 81 -3.72 12.76 -9.29
C ALA A 81 -4.55 12.01 -10.34
N GLN A 82 -4.83 10.73 -10.10
CA GLN A 82 -5.70 9.92 -10.97
C GLN A 82 -7.12 10.48 -11.04
N ALA A 83 -7.72 10.82 -9.90
CA ALA A 83 -9.07 11.39 -9.83
C ALA A 83 -9.16 12.76 -10.52
N LEU A 84 -8.07 13.52 -10.53
CA LEU A 84 -7.97 14.82 -11.19
C LEU A 84 -7.57 14.72 -12.69
N GLY A 85 -7.47 13.50 -13.23
CA GLY A 85 -7.23 13.29 -14.67
C GLY A 85 -5.78 13.51 -15.12
N GLN A 86 -4.81 13.49 -14.21
CA GLN A 86 -3.40 13.51 -14.59
C GLN A 86 -3.04 12.24 -15.36
N ARG A 87 -2.21 12.36 -16.39
CA ARG A 87 -1.79 11.23 -17.23
C ARG A 87 -0.56 10.52 -16.70
N THR A 88 0.31 11.25 -16.02
CA THR A 88 1.58 10.76 -15.54
C THR A 88 1.80 11.14 -14.08
N LEU A 89 2.67 10.39 -13.40
CA LEU A 89 3.15 10.63 -12.05
C LEU A 89 4.67 10.70 -12.05
N GLN A 90 5.22 11.62 -11.26
CA GLN A 90 6.61 11.53 -10.85
C GLN A 90 6.72 10.44 -9.79
N CYS A 91 7.44 9.38 -10.13
CA CYS A 91 7.64 8.22 -9.27
C CYS A 91 9.12 8.05 -8.94
N ARG A 92 9.43 7.52 -7.76
CA ARG A 92 10.74 6.98 -7.43
C ARG A 92 10.64 5.46 -7.39
N LEU A 93 11.51 4.81 -8.16
CA LEU A 93 11.59 3.35 -8.18
C LEU A 93 12.35 2.85 -6.96
N ILE A 94 11.72 1.98 -6.20
CA ILE A 94 12.31 1.26 -5.08
C ILE A 94 12.52 -0.20 -5.50
N ASP A 95 13.73 -0.70 -5.28
CA ASP A 95 14.03 -2.11 -5.45
C ASP A 95 13.50 -2.87 -4.23
N LEU A 96 12.44 -3.66 -4.44
CA LEU A 96 11.75 -4.39 -3.39
C LEU A 96 11.46 -5.82 -3.88
N PRO A 97 12.30 -6.81 -3.51
CA PRO A 97 12.12 -8.19 -3.97
C PRO A 97 10.91 -8.86 -3.31
N ASP A 98 10.38 -9.91 -3.95
CA ASP A 98 9.16 -10.60 -3.50
C ASP A 98 9.31 -11.27 -2.11
N ASP A 99 10.52 -11.66 -1.72
CA ASP A 99 10.83 -12.24 -0.41
C ASP A 99 11.09 -11.18 0.67
N ALA A 100 11.02 -9.88 0.33
CA ALA A 100 11.26 -8.79 1.26
C ALA A 100 10.24 -8.83 2.42
N PRO A 101 10.70 -8.81 3.69
CA PRO A 101 9.81 -8.76 4.83
C PRO A 101 9.11 -7.39 4.92
N VAL A 102 7.78 -7.39 5.06
CA VAL A 102 7.01 -6.17 5.29
C VAL A 102 6.66 -6.07 6.76
N ASP A 103 6.90 -4.90 7.35
CA ASP A 103 6.48 -4.65 8.73
C ASP A 103 5.00 -4.28 8.73
N GLY A 104 4.29 -4.59 9.82
CA GLY A 104 2.98 -4.01 10.08
C GLY A 104 3.07 -2.79 10.97
N TRP A 105 2.12 -1.86 10.84
CA TRP A 105 1.96 -0.81 11.84
C TRP A 105 1.45 -1.38 13.16
N ILE A 106 1.78 -0.71 14.27
CA ILE A 106 1.05 -0.90 15.53
C ILE A 106 -0.01 0.19 15.61
N HIS A 107 -1.28 -0.20 15.80
CA HIS A 107 -2.39 0.72 16.00
C HIS A 107 -2.70 0.81 17.49
N ARG A 108 -2.60 2.00 18.07
CA ARG A 108 -2.96 2.27 19.47
C ARG A 108 -4.34 2.88 19.54
N LEU A 109 -5.22 2.23 20.28
CA LEU A 109 -6.62 2.62 20.42
C LEU A 109 -6.95 2.90 21.89
N PRO A 110 -7.80 3.89 22.18
CA PRO A 110 -8.36 4.05 23.51
C PRO A 110 -9.32 2.90 23.83
N GLY A 111 -9.24 2.37 25.05
CA GLY A 111 -10.17 1.35 25.55
C GLY A 111 -9.92 -0.07 25.00
N GLN A 112 -10.90 -0.95 25.19
CA GLN A 112 -10.87 -2.35 24.78
C GLN A 112 -11.68 -2.56 23.49
N LEU A 113 -11.25 -3.53 22.68
CA LEU A 113 -12.00 -3.97 21.50
C LEU A 113 -12.80 -5.25 21.78
N PRO A 114 -14.04 -5.36 21.24
CA PRO A 114 -14.84 -6.57 21.35
C PRO A 114 -14.34 -7.62 20.34
N LEU A 115 -13.22 -8.26 20.64
CA LEU A 115 -12.61 -9.26 19.75
C LEU A 115 -13.47 -10.53 19.60
N ASP A 116 -14.35 -10.79 20.56
CA ASP A 116 -15.36 -11.85 20.51
C ASP A 116 -16.41 -11.62 19.41
N ALA A 117 -16.64 -10.36 19.02
CA ALA A 117 -17.56 -10.00 17.95
C ALA A 117 -17.02 -10.33 16.55
N VAL A 118 -15.73 -10.68 16.42
CA VAL A 118 -15.13 -11.09 15.17
C VAL A 118 -14.79 -12.57 15.19
N ALA A 119 -15.05 -13.27 14.09
CA ALA A 119 -14.72 -14.68 13.94
C ALA A 119 -13.20 -14.87 13.70
N LEU A 120 -12.38 -14.39 14.63
CA LEU A 120 -10.94 -14.60 14.68
C LEU A 120 -10.64 -15.60 15.78
N ARG A 121 -9.55 -16.36 15.61
CA ARG A 121 -9.14 -17.35 16.60
C ARG A 121 -8.06 -16.78 17.48
N GLU A 122 -8.26 -16.91 18.78
CA GLU A 122 -7.21 -16.84 19.78
C GLU A 122 -6.65 -18.26 19.89
N ASP A 123 -5.37 -18.44 19.55
CA ASP A 123 -4.65 -19.71 19.49
C ASP A 123 -5.14 -20.76 18.44
N GLY A 124 -4.18 -21.45 17.81
CA GLY A 124 -4.47 -22.55 16.86
C GLY A 124 -3.73 -22.46 15.51
N ALA A 125 -4.17 -23.28 14.55
CA ALA A 125 -3.46 -23.53 13.27
C ALA A 125 -3.59 -22.43 12.20
N GLY A 126 -4.45 -21.42 12.43
CA GLY A 126 -4.64 -20.33 11.48
C GLY A 126 -3.43 -19.40 11.37
N ARG A 127 -3.30 -18.71 10.24
CA ARG A 127 -2.24 -17.71 10.03
C ARG A 127 -2.46 -16.52 10.96
N VAL A 128 -1.39 -16.05 11.63
CA VAL A 128 -1.44 -14.87 12.50
C VAL A 128 -1.69 -13.62 11.66
N VAL A 129 -2.64 -12.80 12.10
CA VAL A 129 -3.10 -11.56 11.45
C VAL A 129 -2.60 -10.36 12.24
N ALA A 130 -2.65 -10.45 13.57
CA ALA A 130 -2.16 -9.40 14.46
C ALA A 130 -1.76 -9.97 15.81
N LEU A 131 -0.86 -9.27 16.49
CA LEU A 131 -0.63 -9.39 17.93
C LEU A 131 -1.46 -8.30 18.61
N VAL A 132 -2.33 -8.68 19.54
CA VAL A 132 -3.15 -7.72 20.28
C VAL A 132 -2.70 -7.70 21.73
N SER A 133 -2.40 -6.51 22.23
CA SER A 133 -2.03 -6.27 23.62
C SER A 133 -3.05 -5.33 24.26
N ASP A 134 -3.65 -5.77 25.37
CA ASP A 134 -4.56 -4.96 26.19
C ASP A 134 -4.31 -5.22 27.68
N GLY A 135 -5.18 -4.70 28.55
CA GLY A 135 -5.09 -4.92 30.01
C GLY A 135 -5.15 -6.40 30.45
N GLY A 136 -5.53 -7.32 29.55
CA GLY A 136 -5.52 -8.76 29.76
C GLY A 136 -4.24 -9.46 29.30
N GLY A 137 -3.27 -8.74 28.73
CA GLY A 137 -2.02 -9.27 28.20
C GLY A 137 -1.97 -9.29 26.68
N THR A 138 -0.97 -9.98 26.12
CA THR A 138 -0.75 -10.10 24.67
C THR A 138 -1.25 -11.44 24.15
N ARG A 139 -1.95 -11.42 23.01
CA ARG A 139 -2.49 -12.61 22.33
C ARG A 139 -2.39 -12.52 20.81
N ASP A 140 -2.20 -13.67 20.17
CA ASP A 140 -2.22 -13.80 18.71
C ASP A 140 -3.67 -13.86 18.21
N LEU A 141 -4.04 -12.95 17.31
CA LEU A 141 -5.25 -13.09 16.51
C LEU A 141 -4.94 -13.78 15.19
N ARG A 142 -5.66 -14.86 14.92
CA ARG A 142 -5.45 -15.73 13.76
C ARG A 142 -6.67 -15.77 12.86
N ALA A 143 -6.42 -15.91 11.56
CA ALA A 143 -7.44 -16.22 10.58
C ALA A 143 -8.08 -17.60 10.90
N PRO A 144 -9.38 -17.81 10.62
CA PRO A 144 -10.04 -19.09 10.86
C PRO A 144 -9.38 -20.29 10.19
N LEU A 145 -8.89 -20.10 8.96
CA LEU A 145 -8.22 -21.11 8.14
C LEU A 145 -6.81 -20.65 7.78
N ALA A 146 -5.92 -21.60 7.49
CA ALA A 146 -4.53 -21.35 7.11
C ALA A 146 -4.34 -21.08 5.60
N ASN A 147 -5.31 -20.41 4.96
CA ASN A 147 -5.25 -20.06 3.53
C ASN A 147 -5.36 -18.55 3.32
N ASP A 148 -4.96 -18.09 2.13
CA ASP A 148 -4.82 -16.67 1.81
C ASP A 148 -6.16 -15.92 1.80
N GLY A 149 -7.22 -16.52 1.26
CA GLY A 149 -8.55 -15.91 1.31
C GLY A 149 -9.05 -15.69 2.73
N SER A 150 -8.82 -16.65 3.63
CA SER A 150 -9.17 -16.50 5.05
C SER A 150 -8.30 -15.47 5.76
N TYR A 151 -7.02 -15.38 5.42
CA TYR A 151 -6.12 -14.36 5.95
C TYR A 151 -6.52 -12.95 5.49
N PHE A 152 -6.79 -12.78 4.19
CA PHE A 152 -7.28 -11.54 3.61
C PHE A 152 -8.57 -11.08 4.28
N ALA A 153 -9.56 -11.98 4.39
CA ALA A 153 -10.83 -11.68 5.04
C ALA A 153 -10.66 -11.30 6.52
N ALA A 154 -9.69 -11.92 7.21
CA ALA A 154 -9.39 -11.62 8.61
C ALA A 154 -8.76 -10.22 8.78
N LEU A 155 -7.86 -9.79 7.89
CA LEU A 155 -7.32 -8.42 7.88
C LEU A 155 -8.45 -7.38 7.80
N HIS A 156 -9.38 -7.58 6.86
CA HIS A 156 -10.54 -6.69 6.70
C HIS A 156 -11.49 -6.73 7.89
N THR A 157 -11.77 -7.92 8.42
CA THR A 157 -12.63 -8.09 9.60
C THR A 157 -12.08 -7.32 10.80
N LEU A 158 -10.79 -7.50 11.10
CA LEU A 158 -10.15 -6.81 12.22
C LEU A 158 -10.12 -5.29 12.01
N SER A 159 -9.73 -4.82 10.83
CA SER A 159 -9.69 -3.38 10.51
C SER A 159 -11.07 -2.72 10.64
N ARG A 160 -12.14 -3.41 10.25
CA ARG A 160 -13.52 -2.90 10.35
C ARG A 160 -14.01 -2.76 11.79
N LEU A 161 -13.48 -3.55 12.72
CA LEU A 161 -13.91 -3.53 14.12
C LEU A 161 -13.72 -2.14 14.75
N TYR A 162 -12.68 -1.42 14.33
CA TYR A 162 -12.31 -0.13 14.91
C TYR A 162 -12.16 0.98 13.87
N ARG A 163 -12.65 0.80 12.64
CA ARG A 163 -12.52 1.79 11.55
C ARG A 163 -13.03 3.20 11.86
N ASN A 164 -13.93 3.32 12.84
CA ASN A 164 -14.54 4.59 13.27
C ASN A 164 -13.96 5.09 14.60
N THR A 165 -13.00 4.36 15.17
CA THR A 165 -12.31 4.71 16.41
C THR A 165 -11.03 5.45 16.06
N PRO A 166 -10.76 6.63 16.63
CA PRO A 166 -9.46 7.27 16.48
C PRO A 166 -8.35 6.37 17.01
N TYR A 167 -7.26 6.23 16.24
CA TYR A 167 -6.09 5.49 16.65
C TYR A 167 -4.82 6.19 16.19
N GLU A 168 -3.74 5.94 16.91
CA GLU A 168 -2.38 6.36 16.52
C GLU A 168 -1.68 5.18 15.84
N ARG A 169 -0.86 5.47 14.81
CA ARG A 169 0.07 4.48 14.24
C ARG A 169 1.46 4.74 14.78
N VAL A 170 2.06 3.70 15.36
CA VAL A 170 3.34 3.79 16.06
C VAL A 170 4.26 2.67 15.62
N GLU A 171 5.55 2.84 15.91
CA GLU A 171 6.56 1.84 15.63
C GLU A 171 6.76 0.89 16.82
N ALA A 172 7.30 -0.29 16.55
CA ALA A 172 7.70 -1.21 17.60
C ALA A 172 8.76 -0.54 18.49
N GLY A 173 8.52 -0.52 19.80
CA GLY A 173 9.40 0.08 20.79
C GLY A 173 9.03 1.50 21.22
N ASP A 174 8.09 2.17 20.53
CA ASP A 174 7.52 3.41 21.06
C ASP A 174 6.84 3.13 22.41
N PRO A 175 7.10 3.91 23.47
CA PRO A 175 6.49 3.64 24.77
C PRO A 175 4.99 3.93 24.72
N ALA A 176 4.19 3.02 25.29
CA ALA A 176 2.75 3.27 25.46
C ALA A 176 2.55 4.40 26.49
N THR A 177 1.88 5.46 26.07
CA THR A 177 1.62 6.65 26.90
C THR A 177 0.23 6.64 27.54
N SER A 178 -0.61 5.65 27.21
CA SER A 178 -1.98 5.53 27.72
C SER A 178 -2.44 4.08 27.84
N VAL A 179 -3.49 3.86 28.64
CA VAL A 179 -4.16 2.56 28.78
C VAL A 179 -5.10 2.36 27.59
N GLY A 180 -4.95 1.24 26.87
CA GLY A 180 -5.72 0.97 25.67
C GLY A 180 -5.42 -0.39 25.06
N THR A 181 -5.84 -0.56 23.81
CA THR A 181 -5.54 -1.74 22.99
C THR A 181 -4.49 -1.38 21.96
N GLU A 182 -3.44 -2.20 21.84
CA GLU A 182 -2.49 -2.15 20.75
C GLU A 182 -2.75 -3.31 19.79
N ILE A 183 -2.75 -3.03 18.48
CA ILE A 183 -2.85 -4.02 17.42
C ILE A 183 -1.60 -3.93 16.57
N GLY A 184 -0.66 -4.85 16.76
CA GLY A 184 0.50 -5.02 15.91
C GLY A 184 0.17 -5.91 14.72
N TRP A 185 0.04 -5.34 13.52
CA TRP A 185 -0.27 -6.09 12.33
C TRP A 185 0.90 -7.02 11.93
N VAL A 186 0.58 -8.29 11.61
CA VAL A 186 1.58 -9.27 11.14
C VAL A 186 1.42 -9.44 9.64
N MET A 187 2.38 -8.91 8.88
CA MET A 187 2.32 -8.86 7.42
C MET A 187 3.10 -10.00 6.76
N PRO A 188 2.69 -10.44 5.55
CA PRO A 188 3.48 -11.33 4.71
C PRO A 188 4.75 -10.67 4.16
N THR A 189 5.53 -11.42 3.38
CA THR A 189 6.50 -10.81 2.47
C THR A 189 5.79 -9.99 1.39
N TRP A 190 6.54 -9.10 0.74
CA TRP A 190 6.03 -8.23 -0.30
C TRP A 190 5.35 -8.99 -1.45
N GLY A 191 5.95 -10.07 -1.93
CA GLY A 191 5.39 -10.90 -3.00
C GLY A 191 4.03 -11.48 -2.65
N THR A 192 3.87 -12.00 -1.42
CA THR A 192 2.57 -12.50 -0.95
C THR A 192 1.55 -11.37 -0.79
N ILE A 193 1.96 -10.15 -0.41
CA ILE A 193 1.06 -8.98 -0.42
C ILE A 193 0.57 -8.69 -1.85
N CYS A 194 1.47 -8.71 -2.84
CA CYS A 194 1.09 -8.53 -4.24
C CYS A 194 0.09 -9.60 -4.70
N GLU A 195 0.35 -10.88 -4.41
CA GLU A 195 -0.55 -12.00 -4.72
C GLU A 195 -1.93 -11.82 -4.06
N LEU A 196 -1.96 -11.46 -2.77
CA LEU A 196 -3.22 -11.20 -2.07
C LEU A 196 -4.03 -10.08 -2.73
N VAL A 197 -3.36 -9.04 -3.22
CA VAL A 197 -3.99 -7.90 -3.88
C VAL A 197 -4.51 -8.27 -5.27
N GLU A 198 -3.72 -9.03 -6.01
CA GLU A 198 -4.07 -9.55 -7.33
C GLU A 198 -5.30 -10.49 -7.25
N ASP A 199 -5.36 -11.35 -6.24
CA ASP A 199 -6.40 -12.38 -6.10
C ASP A 199 -7.68 -11.90 -5.39
N TYR A 200 -7.54 -11.07 -4.35
CA TYR A 200 -8.65 -10.72 -3.45
C TYR A 200 -8.95 -9.21 -3.37
N GLY A 201 -8.07 -8.36 -3.89
CA GLY A 201 -8.21 -6.90 -3.90
C GLY A 201 -7.41 -6.17 -2.81
N LEU A 202 -7.66 -4.87 -2.64
CA LEU A 202 -6.82 -4.02 -1.79
C LEU A 202 -6.85 -4.41 -0.31
N LEU A 203 -5.69 -4.35 0.36
CA LEU A 203 -5.57 -4.48 1.81
C LEU A 203 -6.22 -3.28 2.53
N PRO A 204 -6.60 -3.43 3.81
CA PRO A 204 -7.08 -2.28 4.60
C PRO A 204 -6.00 -1.18 4.70
N ALA A 205 -6.45 0.07 4.71
CA ALA A 205 -5.55 1.21 4.75
C ALA A 205 -4.68 1.24 6.02
N GLY A 206 -3.38 1.44 5.85
CA GLY A 206 -2.45 1.72 6.93
C GLY A 206 -2.05 0.54 7.78
N VAL A 207 -2.24 -0.70 7.31
CA VAL A 207 -1.79 -1.91 8.02
C VAL A 207 -0.35 -2.28 7.67
N THR A 208 0.09 -2.00 6.45
CA THR A 208 1.45 -2.23 5.95
C THR A 208 2.37 -1.04 6.27
N ARG A 209 3.63 -1.35 6.62
CA ARG A 209 4.67 -0.37 6.88
C ARG A 209 5.92 -0.73 6.07
N LEU A 210 6.19 0.09 5.07
CA LEU A 210 7.31 -0.09 4.13
C LEU A 210 8.44 0.91 4.38
N SER A 211 8.39 1.71 5.46
CA SER A 211 9.34 2.80 5.74
C SER A 211 10.80 2.37 5.72
N ARG A 212 11.10 1.11 6.08
CA ARG A 212 12.45 0.52 6.02
C ARG A 212 13.09 0.51 4.62
N TYR A 213 12.29 0.62 3.56
CA TYR A 213 12.72 0.61 2.16
C TYR A 213 12.66 1.98 1.51
N LEU A 214 12.10 2.97 2.21
CA LEU A 214 11.89 4.30 1.70
C LEU A 214 13.09 5.19 2.05
N PRO A 215 13.43 6.15 1.19
CA PRO A 215 14.57 7.06 1.36
C PRO A 215 14.35 8.12 2.44
#